data_AF-A0ABD3MKF2-F1
#
_entry.id   AF-A0ABD3MKF2-F1
#
_cell.length_a   1.000
_cell.length_b   1.000
_cell.length_c   1.000
_cell.angle_alpha   90.00
_cell.angle_beta   90.00
_cell.angle_gamma   90.00
#
_symmetry.space_group_name_H-M   'P 1'
#
loop_
_entity.id
_entity.type
_entity.pdbx_description
1 polymer ?
#
loop_
_entity_poly.entity_id
_entity_poly.type
_entity_poly.pdbx_seq_one_letter_code
_entity_poly.pdbx_strand_id
1 'polypeptide(L)'
;LVRLGVPSIELNKQGRARQEIAKLYSWRYDDLGDLDHISEREVFKRANAGLAKTFQMINVEDFEGRGESTPTAYYYQNVGEAEYAIALFQYMVLIGYPPSKISILTTYNGQKDLLIDILSQRCGDGTPLAGITPAAVSTVDQYQGQQNDYIILSLVRTKTVGHLRDIRRLVVAVSRARLGLYVFCRQSVFCNCHELRRTMDRFSAKSSKLQLVKGEQFPTERLVGDDVPESSLLEVNDVTDLGALVHSLQLDYAANRAAWDERIIKITSPYA
;
A
#
# COMPACT_ATOMS: atom_id res chain seq x y z
N LEU A 1 -3.44 25.42 -23.33
CA LEU A 1 -3.81 26.59 -22.50
C LEU A 1 -2.71 26.92 -21.49
N VAL A 2 -2.44 26.08 -20.48
CA VAL A 2 -1.32 26.32 -19.53
C VAL A 2 0.04 26.44 -20.23
N ARG A 3 0.37 25.53 -21.15
CA ARG A 3 1.58 25.62 -21.98
C ARG A 3 1.62 26.84 -22.92
N LEU A 4 0.48 27.49 -23.14
CA LEU A 4 0.35 28.69 -23.98
C LEU A 4 0.39 29.98 -23.14
N GLY A 5 0.74 29.88 -21.85
CA GLY A 5 0.87 31.03 -20.95
C GLY A 5 -0.47 31.63 -20.50
N VAL A 6 -1.59 30.93 -20.70
CA VAL A 6 -2.89 31.37 -20.18
C VAL A 6 -2.84 31.31 -18.64
N PRO A 7 -3.14 32.41 -17.92
CA PRO A 7 -3.14 32.43 -16.47
C PRO A 7 -4.04 31.34 -15.88
N SER A 8 -3.54 30.66 -14.84
CA SER A 8 -4.28 29.67 -14.09
C SER A 8 -4.21 29.97 -12.60
N ILE A 9 -5.28 29.64 -11.88
CA ILE A 9 -5.29 29.67 -10.42
C ILE A 9 -4.83 28.29 -9.94
N GLU A 10 -3.73 28.26 -9.20
CA GLU A 10 -3.20 27.03 -8.61
C GLU A 10 -3.52 26.99 -7.11
N LEU A 11 -4.27 25.97 -6.69
CA LEU A 11 -4.53 25.73 -5.28
C LEU A 11 -3.28 25.12 -4.64
N ASN A 12 -2.81 25.72 -3.54
CA ASN A 12 -1.52 25.39 -2.93
C ASN A 12 -1.64 24.70 -1.55
N LYS A 13 -2.83 24.24 -1.13
CA LYS A 13 -3.01 23.49 0.12
C LYS A 13 -3.83 22.21 -0.08
N GLN A 14 -3.28 21.06 0.34
CA GLN A 14 -3.98 19.78 0.31
C GLN A 14 -4.66 19.46 1.65
N GLY A 15 -5.80 18.77 1.63
CA GLY A 15 -6.58 18.44 2.83
C GLY A 15 -6.95 16.96 2.98
N ARG A 16 -6.25 16.06 2.29
CA ARG A 16 -6.69 14.67 2.08
C ARG A 16 -5.79 13.61 2.70
N ALA A 17 -4.47 13.83 2.68
CA ALA A 17 -3.46 12.85 3.09
C ALA A 17 -2.58 13.37 4.22
N ARG A 18 -1.86 12.47 4.90
CA ARG A 18 -0.80 12.84 5.85
C ARG A 18 0.26 13.70 5.17
N GLN A 19 0.81 14.67 5.90
CA GLN A 19 1.87 15.56 5.40
C GLN A 19 3.07 14.79 4.86
N GLU A 20 3.49 13.71 5.53
CA GLU A 20 4.63 12.91 5.10
C GLU A 20 4.37 12.13 3.79
N ILE A 21 3.13 11.73 3.53
CA ILE A 21 2.71 11.11 2.27
C ILE A 21 2.61 12.19 1.19
N ALA A 22 2.07 13.37 1.52
CA ALA A 22 1.98 14.50 0.59
C ALA A 22 3.35 14.92 0.05
N LYS A 23 4.40 14.85 0.88
CA LYS A 23 5.80 15.10 0.48
C LYS A 23 6.30 14.19 -0.65
N LEU A 24 5.68 13.02 -0.89
CA LEU A 24 6.02 12.13 -2.00
C LEU A 24 5.70 12.73 -3.37
N TYR A 25 4.76 13.68 -3.45
CA TYR A 25 4.33 14.29 -4.70
C TYR A 25 4.30 15.83 -4.70
N SER A 26 4.38 16.49 -3.54
CA SER A 26 4.26 17.95 -3.44
C SER A 26 5.34 18.71 -4.22
N TRP A 27 6.53 18.12 -4.37
CA TRP A 27 7.64 18.69 -5.15
C TRP A 27 7.31 18.96 -6.63
N ARG A 28 6.22 18.37 -7.15
CA ARG A 28 5.75 18.57 -8.51
C ARG A 28 4.91 19.84 -8.66
N TYR A 29 4.39 20.39 -7.57
CA TYR A 29 3.47 21.52 -7.56
C TYR A 29 4.13 22.72 -6.91
N ASP A 30 3.72 23.91 -7.32
CA ASP A 30 4.27 25.14 -6.77
C ASP A 30 3.66 25.39 -5.38
N ASP A 31 4.53 25.43 -4.36
CA ASP A 31 4.19 25.75 -2.97
C ASP A 31 3.05 24.90 -2.36
N LEU A 32 2.94 23.62 -2.75
CA LEU A 32 1.89 22.74 -2.20
C LEU A 32 2.16 22.39 -0.73
N GLY A 33 1.45 23.07 0.17
CA GLY A 33 1.37 22.79 1.60
C GLY A 33 0.11 22.01 2.01
N ASP A 34 -0.23 22.10 3.29
CA ASP A 34 -1.34 21.37 3.91
C ASP A 34 -2.38 22.33 4.50
N LEU A 35 -3.64 21.90 4.55
CA LEU A 35 -4.70 22.57 5.32
C LEU A 35 -4.58 22.25 6.81
N ASP A 36 -4.97 23.18 7.67
CA ASP A 36 -4.75 23.12 9.13
C ASP A 36 -5.38 21.87 9.77
N HIS A 37 -6.53 21.40 9.26
CA HIS A 37 -7.17 20.19 9.80
C HIS A 37 -6.34 18.91 9.64
N ILE A 38 -5.30 18.92 8.78
CA ILE A 38 -4.39 17.78 8.62
C ILE A 38 -3.49 17.63 9.85
N SER A 39 -3.07 18.72 10.50
CA SER A 39 -2.29 18.66 11.73
C SER A 39 -3.17 18.53 12.97
N GLU A 40 -4.44 18.93 12.90
CA GLU A 40 -5.35 18.92 14.05
C GLU A 40 -6.01 17.55 14.29
N ARG A 41 -6.48 16.88 13.23
CA ARG A 41 -7.28 15.65 13.37
C ARG A 41 -6.43 14.45 13.78
N GLU A 42 -6.88 13.74 14.82
CA GLU A 42 -6.21 12.56 15.38
C GLU A 42 -5.93 11.45 14.37
N VAL A 43 -6.79 11.28 13.37
CA VAL A 43 -6.60 10.27 12.31
C VAL A 43 -5.27 10.44 11.55
N PHE A 44 -4.77 11.68 11.41
CA PHE A 44 -3.49 11.96 10.74
C PHE A 44 -2.29 11.93 11.70
N LYS A 45 -2.53 11.86 13.01
CA LYS A 45 -1.50 11.76 14.07
C LYS A 45 -1.24 10.32 14.50
N ARG A 46 -2.25 9.44 14.49
CA ARG A 46 -2.11 8.02 14.86
C ARG A 46 -1.29 7.25 13.86
N ALA A 47 -0.45 6.32 14.28
CA ALA A 47 0.27 5.42 13.41
C ALA A 47 -0.66 4.39 12.72
N ASN A 48 -0.10 3.62 11.80
CA ASN A 48 -0.80 2.49 11.19
C ASN A 48 -0.54 1.25 12.05
N ALA A 49 -1.57 0.71 12.70
CA ALA A 49 -1.47 -0.48 13.54
C ALA A 49 -0.78 -1.65 12.83
N GLY A 50 0.11 -2.36 13.53
CA GLY A 50 0.86 -3.50 13.02
C GLY A 50 1.96 -3.14 12.03
N LEU A 51 2.09 -1.86 11.63
CA LEU A 51 3.02 -1.40 10.60
C LEU A 51 3.92 -0.33 11.20
N ALA A 52 5.23 -0.57 11.16
CA ALA A 52 6.20 0.33 11.81
C ALA A 52 6.28 1.69 11.11
N LYS A 53 5.99 1.73 9.81
CA LYS A 53 6.03 2.94 8.98
C LYS A 53 4.66 3.21 8.37
N THR A 54 4.29 4.49 8.26
CA THR A 54 3.05 4.93 7.60
C THR A 54 3.10 4.76 6.09
N PHE A 55 4.29 4.93 5.50
CA PHE A 55 4.57 4.57 4.13
C PHE A 55 5.93 3.91 4.00
N GLN A 56 6.04 2.96 3.08
CA GLN A 56 7.26 2.19 2.84
C GLN A 56 7.31 1.70 1.39
N MET A 57 8.52 1.58 0.85
CA MET A 57 8.79 0.83 -0.38
C MET A 57 9.43 -0.49 0.04
N ILE A 58 8.85 -1.59 -0.42
CA ILE A 58 9.26 -2.95 -0.12
C ILE A 58 9.94 -3.49 -1.37
N ASN A 59 11.23 -3.82 -1.25
CA ASN A 59 11.99 -4.45 -2.31
C ASN A 59 11.54 -5.91 -2.47
N VAL A 60 11.13 -6.27 -3.68
CA VAL A 60 10.74 -7.65 -4.02
C VAL A 60 11.73 -8.21 -5.02
N GLU A 61 12.57 -9.12 -4.54
CA GLU A 61 13.50 -9.89 -5.36
C GLU A 61 12.77 -10.95 -6.20
N ASP A 62 13.53 -11.75 -6.96
CA ASP A 62 12.96 -12.81 -7.77
C ASP A 62 12.31 -13.86 -6.87
N PHE A 63 11.05 -14.18 -7.15
CA PHE A 63 10.31 -15.24 -6.47
C PHE A 63 10.28 -16.47 -7.36
N GLU A 64 10.70 -17.62 -6.83
CA GLU A 64 10.88 -18.87 -7.61
C GLU A 64 11.77 -18.67 -8.86
N GLY A 65 12.81 -17.83 -8.72
CA GLY A 65 13.74 -17.50 -9.80
C GLY A 65 13.15 -16.59 -10.89
N ARG A 66 12.02 -15.92 -10.63
CA ARG A 66 11.35 -15.04 -11.60
C ARG A 66 11.00 -13.69 -10.99
N GLY A 67 11.33 -12.62 -11.69
CA GLY A 67 10.84 -11.26 -11.45
C GLY A 67 9.59 -10.97 -12.30
N GLU A 68 9.69 -10.00 -13.22
CA GLU A 68 8.61 -9.71 -14.17
C GLU A 68 8.44 -10.85 -15.19
N SER A 69 7.19 -11.23 -15.44
CA SER A 69 6.78 -12.17 -16.49
C SER A 69 5.80 -11.52 -17.45
N THR A 70 5.62 -12.11 -18.63
CA THR A 70 4.73 -11.59 -19.67
C THR A 70 4.12 -12.79 -20.42
N PRO A 71 3.04 -13.39 -19.90
CA PRO A 71 2.40 -14.56 -20.52
C PRO A 71 1.88 -14.28 -21.93
N THR A 72 1.45 -13.04 -22.16
CA THR A 72 1.05 -12.52 -23.48
C THR A 72 1.70 -11.15 -23.67
N ALA A 73 2.01 -10.76 -24.90
CA ALA A 73 2.69 -9.51 -25.20
C ALA A 73 2.04 -8.30 -24.46
N TYR A 74 2.88 -7.49 -23.81
CA TYR A 74 2.48 -6.31 -23.00
C TYR A 74 1.62 -6.60 -21.76
N TYR A 75 1.35 -7.85 -21.46
CA TYR A 75 0.59 -8.30 -20.30
C TYR A 75 1.53 -8.63 -19.14
N TYR A 76 2.09 -7.59 -18.53
CA TYR A 76 3.11 -7.71 -17.48
C TYR A 76 2.53 -8.17 -16.14
N GLN A 77 3.22 -9.10 -15.51
CA GLN A 77 2.90 -9.67 -14.20
C GLN A 77 4.16 -9.85 -13.37
N ASN A 78 3.99 -9.93 -12.05
CA ASN A 78 5.03 -10.26 -11.09
C ASN A 78 4.37 -11.01 -9.93
N VAL A 79 4.57 -12.33 -9.89
CA VAL A 79 3.93 -13.23 -8.92
C VAL A 79 4.41 -12.92 -7.51
N GLY A 80 5.70 -12.66 -7.33
CA GLY A 80 6.27 -12.31 -6.03
C GLY A 80 5.62 -11.05 -5.45
N GLU A 81 5.52 -9.98 -6.24
CA GLU A 81 4.83 -8.76 -5.78
C GLU A 81 3.34 -8.98 -5.52
N ALA A 82 2.66 -9.80 -6.34
CA ALA A 82 1.24 -10.06 -6.18
C ALA A 82 0.93 -10.86 -4.90
N GLU A 83 1.66 -11.95 -4.65
CA GLU A 83 1.55 -12.73 -3.41
C GLU A 83 1.89 -11.87 -2.19
N TYR A 84 2.94 -11.04 -2.24
CA TYR A 84 3.29 -10.14 -1.13
C TYR A 84 2.18 -9.12 -0.85
N ALA A 85 1.61 -8.52 -1.89
CA ALA A 85 0.53 -7.54 -1.76
C ALA A 85 -0.74 -8.15 -1.14
N ILE A 86 -1.12 -9.36 -1.57
CA ILE A 86 -2.26 -10.08 -1.00
C ILE A 86 -1.97 -10.53 0.43
N ALA A 87 -0.77 -11.04 0.72
CA ALA A 87 -0.38 -11.41 2.08
C ALA A 87 -0.40 -10.20 3.02
N LEU A 88 0.04 -9.03 2.58
CA LEU A 88 -0.05 -7.80 3.39
C LEU A 88 -1.52 -7.40 3.63
N PHE A 89 -2.37 -7.49 2.60
CA PHE A 89 -3.81 -7.25 2.77
C PHE A 89 -4.43 -8.21 3.80
N GLN A 90 -4.13 -9.51 3.70
CA GLN A 90 -4.61 -10.51 4.65
C GLN A 90 -4.11 -10.23 6.06
N TYR A 91 -2.82 -9.90 6.22
CA TYR A 91 -2.26 -9.49 7.51
C TYR A 91 -3.02 -8.31 8.10
N MET A 92 -3.25 -7.24 7.32
CA MET A 92 -3.99 -6.07 7.78
C MET A 92 -5.41 -6.42 8.25
N VAL A 93 -6.13 -7.24 7.49
CA VAL A 93 -7.47 -7.70 7.90
C VAL A 93 -7.41 -8.54 9.17
N LEU A 94 -6.44 -9.47 9.26
CA LEU A 94 -6.23 -10.35 10.41
C LEU A 94 -5.72 -9.62 11.66
N ILE A 95 -5.40 -8.34 11.58
CA ILE A 95 -5.16 -7.49 12.76
C ILE A 95 -6.27 -6.44 12.96
N GLY A 96 -7.38 -6.58 12.23
CA GLY A 96 -8.60 -5.79 12.43
C GLY A 96 -8.78 -4.58 11.51
N TYR A 97 -8.00 -4.40 10.44
CA TYR A 97 -8.30 -3.32 9.51
C TYR A 97 -9.61 -3.58 8.78
N PRO A 98 -10.49 -2.57 8.62
CA PRO A 98 -11.67 -2.70 7.78
C PRO A 98 -11.24 -2.89 6.31
N PRO A 99 -11.66 -3.98 5.63
CA PRO A 99 -11.28 -4.24 4.23
C PRO A 99 -11.71 -3.11 3.28
N SER A 100 -12.83 -2.45 3.58
CA SER A 100 -13.35 -1.28 2.83
C SER A 100 -12.44 -0.05 2.87
N LYS A 101 -11.46 -0.02 3.79
CA LYS A 101 -10.47 1.07 3.90
C LYS A 101 -9.16 0.77 3.17
N ILE A 102 -9.05 -0.39 2.55
CA ILE A 102 -7.85 -0.83 1.84
C ILE A 102 -8.18 -0.97 0.35
N SER A 103 -7.32 -0.42 -0.51
CA SER A 103 -7.35 -0.68 -1.95
C SER A 103 -6.00 -1.17 -2.44
N ILE A 104 -6.01 -2.15 -3.33
CA ILE A 104 -4.82 -2.71 -3.95
C ILE A 104 -4.74 -2.19 -5.38
N LEU A 105 -3.67 -1.47 -5.67
CA LEU A 105 -3.44 -0.85 -6.96
C LEU A 105 -2.23 -1.45 -7.64
N THR A 106 -2.23 -1.41 -8.95
CA THR A 106 -1.06 -1.74 -9.76
C THR A 106 -1.00 -0.87 -11.00
N THR A 107 0.13 -0.85 -11.69
CA THR A 107 0.28 -0.05 -12.90
C THR A 107 -0.07 -0.82 -14.18
N TYR A 108 -0.26 -2.14 -14.10
CA TYR A 108 -0.50 -3.00 -15.27
C TYR A 108 -1.78 -3.82 -15.13
N ASN A 109 -2.56 -3.93 -16.22
CA ASN A 109 -3.77 -4.77 -16.23
C ASN A 109 -3.45 -6.25 -15.97
N GLY A 110 -2.34 -6.76 -16.51
CA GLY A 110 -1.94 -8.16 -16.28
C GLY A 110 -1.71 -8.49 -14.81
N GLN A 111 -1.09 -7.57 -14.08
CA GLN A 111 -0.94 -7.69 -12.63
C GLN A 111 -2.26 -7.54 -11.90
N LYS A 112 -3.16 -6.66 -12.37
CA LYS A 112 -4.47 -6.47 -11.73
C LYS A 112 -5.29 -7.77 -11.79
N ASP A 113 -5.29 -8.42 -12.94
CA ASP A 113 -6.00 -9.69 -13.12
C ASP A 113 -5.34 -10.79 -12.26
N LEU A 114 -3.99 -10.87 -12.21
CA LEU A 114 -3.28 -11.78 -11.32
C LEU A 114 -3.59 -11.55 -9.83
N LEU A 115 -3.68 -10.29 -9.39
CA LEU A 115 -4.06 -9.95 -8.01
C LEU A 115 -5.48 -10.44 -7.68
N ILE A 116 -6.41 -10.31 -8.63
CA ILE A 116 -7.79 -10.80 -8.47
C ILE A 116 -7.80 -12.33 -8.37
N ASP A 117 -7.02 -13.02 -9.21
CA ASP A 117 -6.93 -14.48 -9.20
C ASP A 117 -6.37 -14.99 -7.87
N ILE A 118 -5.25 -14.45 -7.41
CA ILE A 118 -4.64 -14.83 -6.11
C ILE A 118 -5.59 -14.50 -4.97
N LEU A 119 -6.21 -13.31 -4.98
CA LEU A 119 -7.20 -12.94 -3.96
C LEU A 119 -8.35 -13.95 -3.90
N SER A 120 -8.87 -14.38 -5.05
CA SER A 120 -9.96 -15.36 -5.14
C SER A 120 -9.54 -16.73 -4.62
N GLN A 121 -8.28 -17.13 -4.81
CA GLN A 121 -7.75 -18.38 -4.25
C GLN A 121 -7.52 -18.29 -2.73
N ARG A 122 -7.06 -17.13 -2.23
CA ARG A 122 -6.62 -16.94 -0.84
C ARG A 122 -7.74 -16.47 0.10
N CYS A 123 -8.77 -15.84 -0.44
CA CYS A 123 -9.93 -15.27 0.29
C CYS A 123 -11.28 -15.68 -0.32
N GLY A 124 -11.29 -16.69 -1.21
CA GLY A 124 -12.52 -17.25 -1.77
C GLY A 124 -13.18 -18.29 -0.87
N ASP A 125 -14.20 -18.94 -1.40
CA ASP A 125 -14.97 -19.95 -0.69
C ASP A 125 -14.09 -21.08 -0.14
N GLY A 126 -14.38 -21.51 1.08
CA GLY A 126 -13.61 -22.56 1.79
C GLY A 126 -12.33 -22.07 2.48
N THR A 127 -11.97 -20.78 2.36
CA THR A 127 -10.84 -20.20 3.10
C THR A 127 -11.29 -19.53 4.41
N PRO A 128 -10.39 -19.34 5.40
CA PRO A 128 -10.72 -18.61 6.63
C PRO A 128 -11.24 -17.18 6.38
N LEU A 129 -10.81 -16.54 5.29
CA LEU A 129 -11.17 -15.17 4.91
C LEU A 129 -12.21 -15.13 3.78
N ALA A 130 -13.01 -16.18 3.61
CA ALA A 130 -14.01 -16.28 2.55
C ALA A 130 -14.92 -15.04 2.50
N GLY A 131 -15.02 -14.42 1.31
CA GLY A 131 -15.87 -13.26 1.04
C GLY A 131 -15.27 -11.91 1.45
N ILE A 132 -14.10 -11.90 2.11
CA ILE A 132 -13.40 -10.67 2.46
C ILE A 132 -12.67 -10.15 1.23
N THR A 133 -13.02 -8.93 0.81
CA THR A 133 -12.42 -8.27 -0.35
C THR A 133 -11.98 -6.85 0.00
N PRO A 134 -10.89 -6.35 -0.59
CA PRO A 134 -10.54 -4.93 -0.48
C PRO A 134 -11.59 -4.08 -1.19
N ALA A 135 -11.63 -2.78 -0.88
CA ALA A 135 -12.56 -1.86 -1.52
C ALA A 135 -12.40 -1.79 -3.04
N ALA A 136 -11.18 -2.01 -3.54
CA ALA A 136 -10.88 -2.10 -4.96
C ALA A 136 -9.58 -2.86 -5.22
N VAL A 137 -9.56 -3.63 -6.31
CA VAL A 137 -8.35 -4.08 -7.00
C VAL A 137 -8.36 -3.47 -8.40
N SER A 138 -7.48 -2.50 -8.68
CA SER A 138 -7.56 -1.72 -9.92
C SER A 138 -6.20 -1.24 -10.42
N THR A 139 -6.18 -0.75 -11.66
CA THR A 139 -5.00 -0.03 -12.14
C THR A 139 -4.99 1.41 -11.64
N VAL A 140 -3.80 1.99 -11.47
CA VAL A 140 -3.65 3.40 -11.09
C VAL A 140 -4.39 4.33 -12.06
N ASP A 141 -4.38 4.02 -13.35
CA ASP A 141 -5.05 4.81 -14.40
C ASP A 141 -6.59 4.73 -14.26
N GLN A 142 -7.15 3.57 -13.92
CA GLN A 142 -8.60 3.40 -13.69
C GLN A 142 -9.06 3.95 -12.34
N TYR A 143 -8.14 4.10 -11.37
CA TYR A 143 -8.42 4.60 -10.02
C TYR A 143 -8.24 6.14 -9.90
N GLN A 144 -8.17 6.85 -11.01
CA GLN A 144 -8.02 8.31 -11.02
C GLN A 144 -9.23 9.00 -10.38
N GLY A 145 -8.98 10.05 -9.59
CA GLY A 145 -10.00 10.77 -8.84
C GLY A 145 -10.47 10.06 -7.55
N GLN A 146 -10.18 8.78 -7.39
CA GLN A 146 -10.52 8.01 -6.20
C GLN A 146 -9.37 8.02 -5.17
N GLN A 147 -9.67 7.69 -3.92
CA GLN A 147 -8.70 7.58 -2.84
C GLN A 147 -9.18 6.60 -1.78
N ASN A 148 -8.25 6.03 -1.03
CA ASN A 148 -8.58 5.24 0.14
C ASN A 148 -7.62 5.52 1.30
N ASP A 149 -7.97 5.06 2.49
CA ASP A 149 -7.17 5.27 3.70
C ASP A 149 -5.82 4.56 3.57
N TYR A 150 -5.84 3.31 3.08
CA TYR A 150 -4.63 2.50 2.87
C TYR A 150 -4.53 2.02 1.42
N ILE A 151 -3.37 2.22 0.81
CA ILE A 151 -3.07 1.75 -0.54
C ILE A 151 -1.89 0.78 -0.49
N ILE A 152 -2.11 -0.38 -1.08
CA ILE A 152 -1.09 -1.38 -1.39
C ILE A 152 -0.82 -1.26 -2.90
N LEU A 153 0.41 -0.97 -3.31
CA LEU A 153 0.74 -0.66 -4.70
C LEU A 153 1.82 -1.60 -5.23
N SER A 154 1.55 -2.32 -6.32
CA SER A 154 2.56 -3.13 -7.05
C SER A 154 3.02 -2.43 -8.32
N LEU A 155 4.33 -2.28 -8.51
CA LEU A 155 4.94 -1.63 -9.68
C LEU A 155 5.37 -2.60 -10.78
N VAL A 156 5.41 -3.90 -10.48
CA VAL A 156 5.56 -5.07 -11.37
C VAL A 156 6.94 -5.22 -11.98
N ARG A 157 7.47 -4.14 -12.54
CA ARG A 157 8.62 -4.20 -13.44
C ARG A 157 9.92 -4.45 -12.70
N THR A 158 10.74 -5.36 -13.24
CA THR A 158 12.05 -5.72 -12.71
C THR A 158 13.19 -5.47 -13.69
N LYS A 159 12.89 -5.08 -14.94
CA LYS A 159 13.92 -4.79 -15.97
C LYS A 159 14.00 -3.31 -16.33
N THR A 160 12.87 -2.68 -16.58
CA THR A 160 12.79 -1.25 -16.92
C THR A 160 11.57 -0.62 -16.27
N VAL A 161 11.65 0.65 -15.91
CA VAL A 161 10.56 1.40 -15.23
C VAL A 161 9.24 1.40 -16.02
N GLY A 162 9.30 1.26 -17.36
CA GLY A 162 8.12 1.28 -18.21
C GLY A 162 7.41 2.64 -18.20
N HIS A 163 6.08 2.64 -18.28
CA HIS A 163 5.30 3.88 -18.36
C HIS A 163 5.32 4.71 -17.07
N LEU A 164 5.75 4.14 -15.93
CA LEU A 164 5.81 4.89 -14.67
C LEU A 164 6.88 5.99 -14.70
N ARG A 165 7.76 5.97 -15.72
CA ARG A 165 8.68 7.07 -16.03
C ARG A 165 7.96 8.39 -16.31
N ASP A 166 6.68 8.34 -16.71
CA ASP A 166 5.83 9.52 -16.73
C ASP A 166 5.53 9.98 -15.29
N ILE A 167 6.14 11.10 -14.89
CA ILE A 167 5.97 11.72 -13.56
C ILE A 167 4.49 11.90 -13.21
N ARG A 168 3.61 12.14 -14.18
CA ARG A 168 2.17 12.27 -13.91
C ARG A 168 1.59 10.97 -13.37
N ARG A 169 2.00 9.82 -13.92
CA ARG A 169 1.56 8.50 -13.45
C ARG A 169 2.14 8.19 -12.07
N LEU A 170 3.41 8.53 -11.82
CA LEU A 170 4.00 8.42 -10.50
C LEU A 170 3.21 9.23 -9.45
N VAL A 171 2.95 10.50 -9.74
CA VAL A 171 2.20 11.40 -8.84
C VAL A 171 0.81 10.88 -8.57
N VAL A 172 0.09 10.39 -9.60
CA VAL A 172 -1.22 9.77 -9.40
C VAL A 172 -1.10 8.55 -8.49
N ALA A 173 -0.13 7.66 -8.73
CA ALA A 173 0.06 6.43 -7.95
C ALA A 173 0.30 6.71 -6.45
N VAL A 174 1.24 7.60 -6.13
CA VAL A 174 1.61 7.88 -4.72
C VAL A 174 0.64 8.81 -4.00
N SER A 175 -0.30 9.43 -4.72
CA SER A 175 -1.31 10.33 -4.15
C SER A 175 -2.67 9.66 -3.90
N ARG A 176 -2.81 8.34 -4.07
CA ARG A 176 -4.09 7.64 -3.81
C ARG A 176 -4.34 7.36 -2.31
N ALA A 177 -3.29 7.33 -1.50
CA ALA A 177 -3.35 7.02 -0.07
C ALA A 177 -3.62 8.25 0.78
N ARG A 178 -4.47 8.11 1.80
CA ARG A 178 -4.66 9.14 2.83
C ARG A 178 -3.78 8.91 4.05
N LEU A 179 -3.75 7.68 4.57
CA LEU A 179 -3.15 7.32 5.86
C LEU A 179 -1.98 6.33 5.72
N GLY A 180 -1.98 5.44 4.74
CA GLY A 180 -0.86 4.54 4.52
C GLY A 180 -0.62 4.12 3.08
N LEU A 181 0.66 4.02 2.70
CA LEU A 181 1.09 3.65 1.35
C LEU A 181 2.24 2.64 1.39
N TYR A 182 1.98 1.43 0.89
CA TYR A 182 2.96 0.35 0.85
C TYR A 182 3.21 -0.05 -0.60
N VAL A 183 4.43 0.17 -1.09
CA VAL A 183 4.78 0.00 -2.50
C VAL A 183 5.71 -1.19 -2.68
N PHE A 184 5.28 -2.21 -3.42
CA PHE A 184 6.07 -3.37 -3.80
C PHE A 184 6.73 -3.12 -5.16
N CYS A 185 8.05 -3.25 -5.24
CA CYS A 185 8.79 -3.06 -6.48
C CYS A 185 10.21 -3.66 -6.43
N ARG A 186 10.89 -3.75 -7.58
CA ARG A 186 12.34 -3.95 -7.62
C ARG A 186 13.06 -2.62 -7.35
N GLN A 187 13.61 -2.46 -6.15
CA GLN A 187 14.23 -1.21 -5.71
C GLN A 187 15.32 -0.71 -6.67
N SER A 188 16.17 -1.62 -7.14
CA SER A 188 17.28 -1.31 -8.04
C SER A 188 16.83 -0.73 -9.40
N VAL A 189 15.60 -1.01 -9.84
CA VAL A 189 15.08 -0.48 -11.12
C VAL A 189 14.53 0.92 -10.93
N PHE A 190 13.76 1.14 -9.87
CA PHE A 190 13.04 2.40 -9.68
C PHE A 190 13.92 3.49 -9.04
N CYS A 191 14.81 3.14 -8.12
CA CYS A 191 15.72 4.11 -7.49
C CYS A 191 16.80 4.63 -8.44
N ASN A 192 17.18 3.83 -9.44
CA ASN A 192 18.14 4.26 -10.47
C ASN A 192 17.53 5.15 -11.56
N CYS A 193 16.21 5.40 -11.53
CA CYS A 193 15.53 6.24 -12.49
C CYS A 193 15.56 7.72 -12.07
N HIS A 194 16.29 8.53 -12.82
CA HIS A 194 16.49 9.95 -12.52
C HIS A 194 15.17 10.73 -12.42
N GLU A 195 14.19 10.44 -13.29
CA GLU A 195 12.88 11.11 -13.29
C GLU A 195 12.06 10.85 -12.02
N LEU A 196 12.27 9.71 -11.36
CA LEU A 196 11.52 9.32 -10.15
C LEU A 196 12.26 9.66 -8.85
N ARG A 197 13.52 10.11 -8.96
CA ARG A 197 14.46 10.31 -7.85
C ARG A 197 13.85 11.10 -6.68
N ARG A 198 13.17 12.22 -6.95
CA ARG A 198 12.59 13.06 -5.88
C ARG A 198 11.59 12.33 -4.98
N THR A 199 10.87 11.35 -5.52
CA THR A 199 9.96 10.49 -4.75
C THR A 199 10.69 9.27 -4.19
N MET A 200 11.55 8.63 -4.97
CA MET A 200 12.25 7.40 -4.57
C MET A 200 13.31 7.63 -3.49
N ASP A 201 13.94 8.81 -3.44
CA ASP A 201 14.88 9.18 -2.37
C ASP A 201 14.16 9.25 -1.01
N ARG A 202 12.89 9.67 -0.99
CA ARG A 202 12.07 9.70 0.23
C ARG A 202 11.67 8.31 0.70
N PHE A 203 11.44 7.38 -0.22
CA PHE A 203 11.23 5.97 0.11
C PHE A 203 12.53 5.33 0.63
N SER A 204 13.66 5.64 -0.02
CA SER A 204 14.98 5.09 0.29
C SER A 204 15.56 5.61 1.62
N ALA A 205 14.98 6.67 2.19
CA ALA A 205 15.27 7.10 3.57
C ALA A 205 14.76 6.12 4.65
N LYS A 206 14.01 5.08 4.27
CA LYS A 206 13.48 4.02 5.14
C LYS A 206 14.00 2.66 4.68
N SER A 207 13.94 1.65 5.56
CA SER A 207 14.27 0.26 5.19
C SER A 207 13.41 -0.19 4.01
N SER A 208 14.03 -0.92 3.07
CA SER A 208 13.33 -1.52 1.94
C SER A 208 12.75 -2.89 2.25
N LYS A 209 12.87 -3.37 3.49
CA LYS A 209 12.17 -4.57 3.97
C LYS A 209 10.95 -4.17 4.78
N LEU A 210 9.85 -4.92 4.63
CA LEU A 210 8.62 -4.65 5.37
C LEU A 210 8.87 -4.78 6.87
N GLN A 211 8.50 -3.74 7.64
CA GLN A 211 8.67 -3.71 9.09
C GLN A 211 7.30 -3.70 9.78
N LEU A 212 7.00 -4.77 10.50
CA LEU A 212 5.76 -4.99 11.25
C LEU A 212 5.96 -4.74 12.75
N VAL A 213 4.86 -4.50 13.46
CA VAL A 213 4.82 -4.35 14.91
C VAL A 213 4.01 -5.50 15.51
N LYS A 214 4.69 -6.39 16.24
CA LYS A 214 4.08 -7.53 16.91
C LYS A 214 3.12 -7.08 18.02
N GLY A 215 1.99 -7.76 18.13
CA GLY A 215 1.00 -7.55 19.19
C GLY A 215 0.14 -6.29 19.05
N GLU A 216 0.34 -5.48 17.99
CA GLU A 216 -0.48 -4.32 17.72
C GLU A 216 -1.70 -4.70 16.87
N GLN A 217 -2.87 -4.22 17.27
CA GLN A 217 -4.15 -4.45 16.61
C GLN A 217 -4.75 -3.12 16.15
N PHE A 218 -5.63 -3.17 15.16
CA PHE A 218 -6.34 -2.00 14.67
C PHE A 218 -7.61 -1.73 15.50
N PRO A 219 -7.92 -0.45 15.85
CA PRO A 219 -7.05 0.72 15.69
C PRO A 219 -5.96 0.77 16.78
N THR A 220 -4.84 1.43 16.48
CA THR A 220 -3.78 1.68 17.48
C THR A 220 -3.96 3.04 18.17
N GLU A 221 -3.42 3.15 19.37
CA GLU A 221 -3.22 4.40 20.11
C GLU A 221 -1.83 5.03 19.87
N ARG A 222 -0.89 4.25 19.30
CA ARG A 222 0.46 4.72 18.96
C ARG A 222 0.39 5.90 18.00
N LEU A 223 1.19 6.92 18.24
CA LEU A 223 1.31 8.10 17.38
C LEU A 223 2.39 7.90 16.32
N VAL A 224 2.29 8.65 15.23
CA VAL A 224 3.33 8.74 14.21
C VAL A 224 4.56 9.39 14.84
N GLY A 225 5.69 8.67 14.81
CA GLY A 225 6.95 9.13 15.37
C GLY A 225 7.30 8.49 16.72
N ASP A 226 6.35 7.79 17.35
CA ASP A 226 6.64 7.00 18.54
C ASP A 226 7.63 5.89 18.22
N ASP A 227 8.57 5.67 19.14
CA ASP A 227 9.55 4.59 19.03
C ASP A 227 8.86 3.23 19.18
N VAL A 228 9.16 2.32 18.25
CA VAL A 228 8.75 0.93 18.33
C VAL A 228 9.88 0.14 18.99
N PRO A 229 9.64 -0.53 20.13
CA PRO A 229 10.66 -1.36 20.77
C PRO A 229 11.19 -2.43 19.82
N GLU A 230 12.51 -2.65 19.80
CA GLU A 230 13.15 -3.65 18.94
C GLU A 230 12.59 -5.06 19.16
N SER A 231 12.20 -5.40 20.40
CA SER A 231 11.56 -6.68 20.75
C SER A 231 10.23 -6.89 20.02
N SER A 232 9.52 -5.81 19.72
CA SER A 232 8.21 -5.81 19.05
C SER A 232 8.34 -5.63 17.54
N LEU A 233 9.46 -5.11 17.04
CA LEU A 233 9.72 -4.98 15.62
C LEU A 233 9.93 -6.35 14.98
N LEU A 234 9.27 -6.58 13.85
CA LEU A 234 9.49 -7.75 12.99
C LEU A 234 9.85 -7.26 11.59
N GLU A 235 11.06 -7.56 11.14
CA GLU A 235 11.45 -7.33 9.76
C GLU A 235 11.14 -8.59 8.94
N VAL A 236 10.37 -8.43 7.87
CA VAL A 236 9.98 -9.52 6.96
C VAL A 236 10.99 -9.57 5.82
N ASN A 237 11.64 -10.72 5.60
CA ASN A 237 12.68 -10.80 4.58
C ASN A 237 12.11 -10.94 3.17
N ASP A 238 11.05 -11.73 2.99
CA ASP A 238 10.47 -11.99 1.69
C ASP A 238 8.97 -12.38 1.76
N VAL A 239 8.42 -12.77 0.60
CA VAL A 239 7.02 -13.21 0.44
C VAL A 239 6.70 -14.41 1.33
N THR A 240 7.63 -15.35 1.48
CA THR A 240 7.40 -16.60 2.21
C THR A 240 7.32 -16.36 3.71
N ASP A 241 8.16 -15.46 4.22
CA ASP A 241 8.12 -15.03 5.62
C ASP A 241 6.75 -14.41 5.98
N LEU A 242 6.25 -13.49 5.15
CA LEU A 242 4.93 -12.90 5.39
C LEU A 242 3.82 -13.94 5.25
N GLY A 243 3.91 -14.81 4.24
CA GLY A 243 2.95 -15.88 4.01
C GLY A 243 2.83 -16.83 5.21
N ALA A 244 3.95 -17.19 5.82
CA ALA A 244 3.97 -18.03 7.03
C ALA A 244 3.29 -17.34 8.22
N LEU A 245 3.55 -16.05 8.42
CA LEU A 245 2.89 -15.25 9.46
C LEU A 245 1.38 -15.12 9.23
N VAL A 246 0.96 -14.86 7.98
CA VAL A 246 -0.47 -14.79 7.62
C VAL A 246 -1.13 -16.14 7.88
N HIS A 247 -0.48 -17.24 7.48
CA HIS A 247 -1.01 -18.58 7.70
C HIS A 247 -1.20 -18.88 9.21
N SER A 248 -0.24 -18.52 10.07
CA SER A 248 -0.41 -18.71 11.51
C SER A 248 -1.58 -17.88 12.06
N LEU A 249 -1.70 -16.61 11.63
CA LEU A 249 -2.81 -15.75 12.04
C LEU A 249 -4.17 -16.27 11.54
N GLN A 250 -4.21 -16.90 10.35
CA GLN A 250 -5.43 -17.51 9.82
C GLN A 250 -5.86 -18.75 10.61
N LEU A 251 -4.92 -19.57 11.08
CA LEU A 251 -5.23 -20.70 11.96
C LEU A 251 -5.81 -20.21 13.29
N ASP A 252 -5.20 -19.18 13.88
CA ASP A 252 -5.71 -18.55 15.11
C ASP A 252 -7.09 -17.92 14.91
N TYR A 253 -7.31 -17.27 13.76
CA TYR A 253 -8.61 -16.73 13.35
C TYR A 253 -9.67 -17.82 13.22
N ALA A 254 -9.36 -18.91 12.51
CA ALA A 254 -10.28 -20.02 12.29
C ALA A 254 -10.65 -20.72 13.61
N ALA A 255 -9.70 -20.87 14.53
CA ALA A 255 -9.95 -21.43 15.85
C ALA A 255 -10.85 -20.54 16.73
N ASN A 256 -10.83 -19.21 16.54
CA ASN A 256 -11.52 -18.23 17.38
C ASN A 256 -12.61 -17.43 16.64
N ARG A 257 -13.17 -17.99 15.56
CA ARG A 257 -14.00 -17.27 14.58
C ARG A 257 -15.17 -16.48 15.19
N ALA A 258 -15.86 -17.02 16.19
CA ALA A 258 -16.96 -16.33 16.86
C ALA A 258 -16.54 -15.01 17.54
N ALA A 259 -15.35 -14.97 18.15
CA ALA A 259 -14.80 -13.76 18.77
C ALA A 259 -14.34 -12.73 17.72
N TRP A 260 -14.02 -13.19 16.52
CA TRP A 260 -13.62 -12.36 15.39
C TRP A 260 -14.82 -11.78 14.62
N ASP A 261 -15.87 -12.55 14.42
CA ASP A 261 -17.08 -12.08 13.73
C ASP A 261 -17.74 -10.92 14.53
N GLU A 262 -17.78 -11.00 15.86
CA GLU A 262 -18.21 -9.87 16.71
C GLU A 262 -17.31 -8.63 16.58
N ARG A 263 -15.99 -8.81 16.34
CA ARG A 263 -15.03 -7.72 16.13
C ARG A 263 -15.17 -7.09 14.75
N ILE A 264 -15.26 -7.90 13.69
CA ILE A 264 -15.44 -7.41 12.32
C ILE A 264 -16.77 -6.66 12.17
N ILE A 265 -17.85 -7.12 12.81
CA ILE A 265 -19.13 -6.40 12.84
C ILE A 265 -18.97 -5.02 13.51
N LYS A 266 -18.21 -4.91 14.60
CA LYS A 266 -17.93 -3.61 15.24
C LYS A 266 -17.10 -2.67 14.37
N ILE A 267 -16.18 -3.19 13.57
CA ILE A 267 -15.26 -2.42 12.71
C ILE A 267 -15.88 -2.04 11.36
N THR A 268 -16.86 -2.81 10.88
CA THR A 268 -17.61 -2.56 9.62
C THR A 268 -18.87 -1.73 9.84
N SER A 269 -19.27 -1.49 11.09
CA SER A 269 -20.35 -0.55 11.42
C SER A 269 -19.96 0.87 10.99
N PRO A 270 -20.75 1.55 10.14
CA PRO A 270 -20.45 2.89 9.63
C PRO A 270 -20.50 4.00 10.71
N TYR A 271 -20.65 3.64 11.99
CA TYR A 271 -20.80 4.54 13.13
C TYR A 271 -19.78 4.33 14.26
N ALA A 272 -18.69 3.59 14.03
CA ALA A 272 -17.58 3.44 14.97
C ALA A 272 -16.39 4.34 14.60
#